data_AF-A0A2E5STW0-F1
#
_entry.id   AF-A0A2E5STW0-F1
#
_cell.length_a   1.000
_cell.length_b   1.000
_cell.length_c   1.000
_cell.angle_alpha   90.00
_cell.angle_beta   90.00
_cell.angle_gamma   90.00
#
_symmetry.space_group_name_H-M   'P 1'
#
loop_
_entity.id
_entity.type
_entity.pdbx_description
1 polymer ?
#
loop_
_entity_poly.entity_id
_entity_poly.type
_entity_poly.pdbx_seq_one_letter_code
_entity_poly.pdbx_strand_id
1 'polypeptide(L)'
;MNSKFSTGQIVRFSILVYWSIFWFFNVIDKLIGGSMFLWVGRDRFAQFQKFFASAGLDSRTIADAALIVAAGLEVFAFVFFAGALLNFLKNRVETSRSWFFLGIVFTLVTFTIFSIGDHIFGDRFELLEHTLFWFITIISWVVYNRLEGVEEEDLGLERKQKLIAGIVSLFLIIITSVSVFDYNENFFHRRISALETEMVGENLYKISFPFLGGSTVFEKSLFKFKEENPNLRIIQLYTVPNSLRLKKADSLIFYIVTEEKS
;
A
#
# COMPACT_ATOMS: atom_id res chain seq x y z
N MET A 1 15.00 2.57 39.28
CA MET A 1 15.56 1.44 38.49
C MET A 1 15.87 1.95 37.09
N ASN A 2 17.13 2.30 36.81
CA ASN A 2 17.57 2.60 35.45
C ASN A 2 17.81 1.26 34.74
N SER A 3 16.82 0.71 34.05
CA SER A 3 17.08 -0.39 33.13
C SER A 3 17.84 0.18 31.93
N LYS A 4 19.17 0.08 31.94
CA LYS A 4 19.97 0.27 30.72
C LYS A 4 19.55 -0.83 29.75
N PHE A 5 18.74 -0.50 28.74
CA PHE A 5 18.53 -1.38 27.61
C PHE A 5 19.86 -1.52 26.87
N SER A 6 20.33 -2.76 26.66
CA SER A 6 21.50 -3.00 25.81
C SER A 6 21.16 -2.70 24.34
N THR A 7 22.16 -2.43 23.50
CA THR A 7 21.93 -2.14 22.08
C THR A 7 21.24 -3.32 21.39
N GLY A 8 21.61 -4.55 21.75
CA GLY A 8 21.03 -5.78 21.24
C GLY A 8 19.57 -5.93 21.64
N GLN A 9 19.20 -5.51 22.86
CA GLN A 9 17.80 -5.44 23.25
C GLN A 9 17.02 -4.39 22.46
N ILE A 10 17.63 -3.24 22.18
CA ILE A 10 17.01 -2.18 21.36
C ILE A 10 16.81 -2.64 19.91
N VAL A 11 17.78 -3.34 19.33
CA VAL A 11 17.68 -3.88 17.97
C VAL A 11 16.64 -5.00 17.91
N ARG A 12 16.65 -5.94 18.87
CA ARG A 12 15.62 -6.99 18.97
C ARG A 12 14.22 -6.40 19.12
N PHE A 13 14.07 -5.38 19.96
CA PHE A 13 12.81 -4.65 20.10
C PHE A 13 12.38 -3.98 18.79
N SER A 14 13.30 -3.27 18.13
CA SER A 14 13.06 -2.61 16.84
C SER A 14 12.60 -3.59 15.76
N ILE A 15 13.21 -4.79 15.68
CA ILE A 15 12.80 -5.84 14.74
C ILE A 15 11.35 -6.29 15.01
N LEU A 16 10.99 -6.52 16.27
CA LEU A 16 9.64 -6.94 16.64
C LEU A 16 8.60 -5.85 16.35
N VAL A 17 8.93 -4.59 16.66
CA VAL A 17 8.08 -3.44 16.36
C VAL A 17 7.88 -3.29 14.85
N TYR A 18 8.96 -3.34 14.07
CA TYR A 18 8.91 -3.25 12.61
C TYR A 18 7.95 -4.28 12.02
N TRP A 19 8.13 -5.57 12.34
CA TRP A 19 7.29 -6.63 11.78
C TRP A 19 5.85 -6.57 12.28
N SER A 20 5.64 -6.17 13.53
CA SER A 20 4.27 -5.99 14.07
C SER A 20 3.53 -4.88 13.33
N ILE A 21 4.17 -3.73 13.12
CA ILE A 21 3.57 -2.59 12.42
C ILE A 21 3.37 -2.91 10.93
N PHE A 22 4.37 -3.54 10.30
CA PHE A 22 4.29 -3.95 8.89
C PHE A 22 3.07 -4.83 8.64
N TRP A 23 2.90 -5.89 9.42
CA TRP A 23 1.76 -6.80 9.24
C TRP A 23 0.43 -6.18 9.69
N PHE A 24 0.44 -5.33 10.72
CA PHE A 24 -0.75 -4.59 11.12
C PHE A 24 -1.32 -3.73 9.98
N PHE A 25 -0.45 -2.96 9.31
CA PHE A 25 -0.89 -2.12 8.19
C PHE A 25 -1.34 -2.94 6.98
N ASN A 26 -0.72 -4.10 6.72
CA ASN A 26 -1.19 -5.01 5.66
C ASN A 26 -2.58 -5.58 5.95
N VAL A 27 -2.85 -5.95 7.21
CA VAL A 27 -4.18 -6.40 7.64
C VAL A 27 -5.20 -5.26 7.49
N ILE A 28 -4.88 -4.04 7.93
CA ILE A 28 -5.75 -2.88 7.76
C ILE A 28 -6.03 -2.61 6.28
N ASP A 29 -5.02 -2.69 5.41
CA ASP A 29 -5.16 -2.46 3.97
C ASP A 29 -6.24 -3.37 3.36
N LYS A 30 -6.25 -4.65 3.77
CA LYS A 30 -7.22 -5.64 3.27
C LYS A 30 -8.60 -5.49 3.90
N LEU A 31 -8.71 -4.99 5.13
CA LEU A 31 -9.98 -4.73 5.78
C LEU A 31 -10.70 -3.51 5.19
N ILE A 32 -9.95 -2.47 4.79
CA ILE A 32 -10.52 -1.27 4.18
C ILE A 32 -10.96 -1.56 2.74
N GLY A 33 -10.19 -2.36 1.99
CA GLY A 33 -10.58 -2.87 0.67
C GLY A 33 -10.58 -1.85 -0.48
N GLY A 34 -10.52 -0.54 -0.21
CA GLY A 34 -10.51 0.53 -1.23
C GLY A 34 -9.96 1.85 -0.71
N SER A 35 -10.07 2.92 -1.50
CA SER A 35 -9.57 4.24 -1.10
C SER A 35 -10.56 5.00 -0.20
N MET A 36 -10.11 5.45 0.97
CA MET A 36 -10.85 6.33 1.89
C MET A 36 -9.97 7.50 2.36
N PHE A 37 -10.53 8.39 3.18
CA PHE A 37 -9.79 9.54 3.72
C PHE A 37 -8.55 9.06 4.49
N LEU A 38 -7.35 9.54 4.09
CA LEU A 38 -6.02 9.15 4.58
C LEU A 38 -5.55 7.71 4.26
N TRP A 39 -6.39 6.87 3.66
CA TRP A 39 -6.02 5.52 3.22
C TRP A 39 -6.19 5.39 1.71
N VAL A 40 -5.10 5.58 0.99
CA VAL A 40 -5.10 5.67 -0.47
C VAL A 40 -4.38 4.44 -1.02
N GLY A 41 -5.12 3.57 -1.70
CA GLY A 41 -4.59 2.34 -2.29
C GLY A 41 -5.46 1.82 -3.44
N ARG A 42 -4.98 0.81 -4.15
CA ARG A 42 -5.79 0.06 -5.12
C ARG A 42 -6.79 -0.80 -4.35
N ASP A 43 -8.00 -0.93 -4.87
CA ASP A 43 -8.95 -1.91 -4.36
C ASP A 43 -8.39 -3.33 -4.56
N ARG A 44 -8.15 -4.04 -3.45
CA ARG A 44 -7.49 -5.35 -3.45
C ARG A 44 -8.39 -6.45 -4.01
N PHE A 45 -9.70 -6.36 -3.79
CA PHE A 45 -10.65 -7.31 -4.40
C PHE A 45 -10.67 -7.13 -5.91
N ALA A 46 -10.75 -5.88 -6.38
CA ALA A 46 -10.70 -5.59 -7.81
C ALA A 46 -9.34 -5.97 -8.43
N GLN A 47 -8.23 -5.80 -7.70
CA GLN A 47 -6.90 -6.21 -8.15
C GLN A 47 -6.81 -7.72 -8.31
N PHE A 48 -7.24 -8.50 -7.30
CA PHE A 48 -7.25 -9.96 -7.37
C PHE A 48 -8.14 -10.49 -8.50
N GLN A 49 -9.34 -9.93 -8.67
CA GLN A 49 -10.22 -10.33 -9.77
C GLN A 49 -9.59 -10.08 -11.14
N LYS A 50 -8.86 -8.96 -11.32
CA LYS A 50 -8.12 -8.68 -12.57
C LYS A 50 -6.98 -9.67 -12.80
N PHE A 51 -6.24 -10.04 -11.76
CA PHE A 51 -5.18 -11.04 -11.86
C PHE A 51 -5.74 -12.40 -12.31
N PHE A 52 -6.80 -12.88 -11.67
CA PHE A 52 -7.42 -14.15 -12.05
C PHE A 52 -8.03 -14.10 -13.46
N ALA A 53 -8.70 -13.01 -13.83
CA ALA A 53 -9.20 -12.81 -15.19
C ALA A 53 -8.07 -12.81 -16.23
N SER A 54 -6.92 -12.19 -15.93
CA SER A 54 -5.75 -12.19 -16.82
C SER A 54 -5.15 -13.58 -17.04
N ALA A 55 -5.34 -14.49 -16.08
CA ALA A 55 -4.95 -15.89 -16.18
C ALA A 55 -6.03 -16.79 -16.82
N GLY A 56 -7.14 -16.21 -17.32
CA GLY A 56 -8.26 -16.93 -17.92
C GLY A 56 -9.22 -17.57 -16.91
N LEU A 57 -9.14 -17.19 -15.63
CA LEU A 57 -10.02 -17.65 -14.55
C LEU A 57 -11.01 -16.54 -14.19
N ASP A 58 -12.12 -16.43 -14.92
CA ASP A 58 -13.15 -15.39 -14.69
C ASP A 58 -14.06 -15.65 -13.46
N SER A 59 -13.68 -16.57 -12.58
CA SER A 59 -14.45 -16.87 -11.38
C SER A 59 -14.13 -15.90 -10.24
N ARG A 60 -15.03 -14.92 -10.06
CA ARG A 60 -14.98 -13.97 -8.93
C ARG A 60 -14.83 -14.66 -7.57
N THR A 61 -15.57 -15.74 -7.35
CA THR A 61 -15.56 -16.48 -6.09
C THR A 61 -14.19 -17.08 -5.77
N ILE A 62 -13.45 -17.55 -6.79
CA ILE A 62 -12.12 -18.12 -6.58
C ILE A 62 -11.13 -17.01 -6.24
N ALA A 63 -11.18 -15.87 -6.93
CA ALA A 63 -10.33 -14.72 -6.65
C ALA A 63 -10.56 -14.17 -5.23
N ASP A 64 -11.82 -14.02 -4.83
CA ASP A 64 -12.18 -13.52 -3.50
C ASP A 64 -11.76 -14.53 -2.40
N ALA A 65 -11.91 -15.84 -2.64
CA ALA A 65 -11.44 -16.87 -1.71
C ALA A 65 -9.90 -16.87 -1.56
N ALA A 66 -9.16 -16.69 -2.66
CA ALA A 66 -7.70 -16.57 -2.63
C ALA A 66 -7.26 -15.35 -1.82
N LEU A 67 -7.98 -14.22 -1.96
CA LEU A 67 -7.73 -13.02 -1.16
C LEU A 67 -8.00 -13.24 0.33
N ILE A 68 -9.06 -13.98 0.69
CA ILE A 68 -9.34 -14.33 2.09
C ILE A 68 -8.23 -15.20 2.68
N VAL A 69 -7.73 -16.18 1.93
CA VAL A 69 -6.59 -17.02 2.35
C VAL A 69 -5.34 -16.16 2.57
N ALA A 70 -5.04 -15.27 1.62
CA ALA A 70 -3.95 -14.32 1.75
C ALA A 70 -4.10 -13.46 3.01
N ALA A 71 -5.26 -12.82 3.21
CA ALA A 71 -5.54 -12.01 4.39
C ALA A 71 -5.39 -12.81 5.69
N GLY A 72 -5.84 -14.07 5.71
CA GLY A 72 -5.68 -14.97 6.86
C GLY A 72 -4.23 -15.20 7.23
N LEU A 73 -3.36 -15.46 6.25
CA LEU A 73 -1.92 -15.63 6.48
C LEU A 73 -1.27 -14.38 7.09
N GLU A 74 -1.66 -13.19 6.62
CA GLU A 74 -1.17 -11.92 7.15
C GLU A 74 -1.64 -11.66 8.57
N VAL A 75 -2.89 -12.01 8.89
CA VAL A 75 -3.42 -11.93 10.26
C VAL A 75 -2.63 -12.86 11.19
N PHE A 76 -2.33 -14.09 10.76
CA PHE A 76 -1.49 -14.99 11.55
C PHE A 76 -0.10 -14.42 11.77
N ALA A 77 0.56 -13.91 10.72
CA ALA A 77 1.86 -13.26 10.84
C ALA A 77 1.80 -12.10 11.86
N PHE A 78 0.81 -11.22 11.74
CA PHE A 78 0.59 -10.11 12.68
C PHE A 78 0.44 -10.59 14.12
N VAL A 79 -0.45 -11.56 14.38
CA VAL A 79 -0.71 -12.09 15.73
C VAL A 79 0.58 -12.65 16.35
N PHE A 80 1.39 -13.37 15.58
CA PHE A 80 2.63 -13.94 16.08
C PHE A 80 3.70 -12.89 16.37
N PHE A 81 3.87 -11.86 15.54
CA PHE A 81 4.80 -10.77 15.85
C PHE A 81 4.33 -9.89 17.00
N ALA A 82 3.05 -9.52 17.03
CA ALA A 82 2.49 -8.74 18.12
C ALA A 82 2.59 -9.51 19.45
N GLY A 83 2.29 -10.81 19.43
CA GLY A 83 2.46 -11.65 20.60
C GLY A 83 3.93 -11.83 21.00
N ALA A 84 4.86 -11.91 20.05
CA ALA A 84 6.29 -11.89 20.34
C ALA A 84 6.70 -10.58 21.02
N LEU A 85 6.28 -9.43 20.47
CA LEU A 85 6.52 -8.10 21.03
C LEU A 85 5.96 -7.97 22.47
N LEU A 86 4.74 -8.42 22.71
CA LEU A 86 4.12 -8.41 24.04
C LEU A 86 4.86 -9.30 25.03
N ASN A 87 5.32 -10.49 24.62
CA ASN A 87 6.11 -11.38 25.47
C ASN A 87 7.50 -10.79 25.74
N PHE A 88 8.11 -10.14 24.76
CA PHE A 88 9.39 -9.44 24.91
C PHE A 88 9.28 -8.32 25.95
N LEU A 89 8.23 -7.48 25.86
CA LEU A 89 7.93 -6.43 26.84
C LEU A 89 7.66 -6.96 28.26
N LYS A 90 7.13 -8.19 28.36
CA LYS A 90 6.91 -8.90 29.64
C LYS A 90 8.14 -9.64 30.14
N ASN A 91 9.32 -9.46 29.53
CA ASN A 91 10.56 -10.18 29.84
C ASN A 91 10.46 -11.71 29.72
N ARG A 92 9.52 -12.23 28.92
CA ARG A 92 9.36 -13.67 28.63
C ARG A 92 10.13 -14.01 27.36
N VAL A 93 11.45 -14.00 27.44
CA VAL A 93 12.36 -14.06 26.29
C VAL A 93 12.17 -15.34 25.47
N GLU A 94 12.11 -16.51 26.12
CA GLU A 94 11.90 -17.79 25.43
C GLU A 94 10.57 -17.83 24.66
N THR A 95 9.48 -17.42 25.31
CA THR A 95 8.16 -17.36 24.66
C THR A 95 8.15 -16.34 23.53
N SER A 96 8.77 -15.18 23.72
CA SER A 96 8.94 -14.18 22.66
C SER A 96 9.64 -14.78 21.44
N ARG A 97 10.71 -15.56 21.66
CA ARG A 97 11.47 -16.20 20.59
C ARG A 97 10.64 -17.24 19.83
N SER A 98 9.86 -18.07 20.52
CA SER A 98 8.98 -19.05 19.86
C SER A 98 7.90 -18.38 19.01
N TRP A 99 7.27 -17.34 19.54
CA TRP A 99 6.26 -16.57 18.81
C TRP A 99 6.87 -15.83 17.62
N PHE A 100 8.06 -15.24 17.80
CA PHE A 100 8.80 -14.60 16.73
C PHE A 100 9.14 -15.59 15.61
N PHE A 101 9.60 -16.79 15.95
CA PHE A 101 9.88 -17.84 14.96
C PHE A 101 8.63 -18.23 14.16
N LEU A 102 7.48 -18.39 14.81
CA LEU A 102 6.23 -18.64 14.08
C LEU A 102 5.87 -17.47 13.17
N GLY A 103 6.03 -16.22 13.61
CA GLY A 103 5.84 -15.03 12.79
C GLY A 103 6.74 -15.03 11.55
N ILE A 104 8.01 -15.42 11.69
CA ILE A 104 8.96 -15.60 10.59
C ILE A 104 8.47 -16.66 9.60
N VAL A 105 8.02 -17.83 10.08
CA VAL A 105 7.50 -18.90 9.21
C VAL A 105 6.29 -18.42 8.42
N PHE A 106 5.29 -17.81 9.07
CA PHE A 106 4.13 -17.27 8.37
C PHE A 106 4.51 -16.20 7.35
N THR A 107 5.46 -15.33 7.68
CA THR A 107 5.96 -14.28 6.77
C THR A 107 6.60 -14.88 5.53
N LEU A 108 7.49 -15.87 5.69
CA LEU A 108 8.16 -16.52 4.57
C LEU A 108 7.14 -17.24 3.67
N VAL A 109 6.21 -17.98 4.26
CA VAL A 109 5.13 -18.65 3.50
C VAL A 109 4.30 -17.64 2.73
N THR A 110 3.90 -16.54 3.38
CA THR A 110 3.08 -15.49 2.77
C THR A 110 3.79 -14.86 1.57
N PHE A 111 5.05 -14.42 1.76
CA PHE A 111 5.81 -13.82 0.65
C PHE A 111 6.15 -14.82 -0.45
N THR A 112 6.38 -16.10 -0.14
CA THR A 112 6.55 -17.13 -1.18
C THR A 112 5.28 -17.29 -2.01
N ILE A 113 4.10 -17.34 -1.39
CA ILE A 113 2.82 -17.41 -2.10
C ILE A 113 2.63 -16.17 -2.98
N PHE A 114 2.92 -14.98 -2.45
CA PHE A 114 2.82 -13.72 -3.21
C PHE A 114 3.79 -13.68 -4.38
N SER A 115 5.07 -14.01 -4.18
CA SER A 115 6.05 -14.04 -5.27
C SER A 115 5.69 -15.05 -6.37
N ILE A 116 5.13 -16.20 -6.03
CA ILE A 116 4.60 -17.15 -7.03
C ILE A 116 3.43 -16.51 -7.79
N GLY A 117 2.49 -15.89 -7.07
CA GLY A 117 1.37 -15.16 -7.65
C GLY A 117 1.83 -14.06 -8.61
N ASP A 118 2.72 -13.19 -8.18
CA ASP A 118 3.25 -12.08 -8.97
C ASP A 118 3.96 -12.57 -10.24
N HIS A 119 4.65 -13.71 -10.16
CA HIS A 119 5.25 -14.33 -11.32
C HIS A 119 4.21 -14.85 -12.32
N ILE A 120 3.16 -15.52 -11.82
CA ILE A 120 2.06 -16.05 -12.66
C ILE A 120 1.25 -14.93 -13.30
N PHE A 121 0.96 -13.87 -12.55
CA PHE A 121 0.13 -12.74 -13.01
C PHE A 121 0.93 -11.61 -13.68
N GLY A 122 2.26 -11.71 -13.68
CA GLY A 122 3.15 -10.77 -14.38
C GLY A 122 3.39 -9.44 -13.67
N ASP A 123 3.14 -9.34 -12.35
CA ASP A 123 3.41 -8.12 -11.57
C ASP A 123 4.89 -8.05 -11.12
N ARG A 124 5.75 -7.59 -12.03
CA ARG A 124 7.20 -7.56 -11.80
C ARG A 124 7.65 -6.62 -10.68
N PHE A 125 6.85 -5.60 -10.38
CA PHE A 125 7.19 -4.64 -9.33
C PHE A 125 6.90 -5.25 -7.96
N GLU A 126 5.69 -5.79 -7.77
CA GLU A 126 5.32 -6.49 -6.53
C GLU A 126 6.24 -7.71 -6.28
N LEU A 127 6.63 -8.45 -7.33
CA LEU A 127 7.58 -9.57 -7.22
C LEU A 127 8.92 -9.16 -6.58
N LEU A 128 9.48 -8.02 -7.00
CA LEU A 128 10.75 -7.52 -6.48
C LEU A 128 10.62 -7.14 -5.01
N GLU A 129 9.54 -6.46 -4.64
CA GLU A 129 9.27 -6.06 -3.26
C GLU A 129 9.09 -7.27 -2.34
N HIS A 130 8.25 -8.23 -2.73
CA HIS A 130 8.02 -9.45 -1.94
C HIS A 130 9.29 -10.30 -1.78
N THR A 131 10.11 -10.41 -2.84
CA THR A 131 11.39 -11.12 -2.76
C THR A 131 12.36 -10.42 -1.80
N LEU A 132 12.41 -9.08 -1.82
CA LEU A 132 13.25 -8.32 -0.90
C LEU A 132 12.80 -8.53 0.55
N PHE A 133 11.49 -8.44 0.82
CA PHE A 133 10.97 -8.69 2.17
C PHE A 133 11.22 -10.13 2.63
N TRP A 134 11.19 -11.10 1.73
CA TRP A 134 11.56 -12.49 2.04
C TRP A 134 13.00 -12.58 2.59
N PHE A 135 13.97 -11.93 1.95
CA PHE A 135 15.35 -11.90 2.45
C PHE A 135 15.49 -11.12 3.76
N ILE A 136 14.85 -9.95 3.88
CA ILE A 136 14.86 -9.14 5.11
C ILE A 136 14.27 -9.93 6.29
N THR A 137 13.28 -10.79 6.04
CA THR A 137 12.70 -11.68 7.05
C THR A 137 13.73 -12.65 7.60
N ILE A 138 14.48 -13.33 6.72
CA ILE A 138 15.55 -14.26 7.15
C ILE A 138 16.63 -13.51 7.92
N ILE A 139 17.08 -12.36 7.41
CA ILE A 139 18.09 -11.54 8.08
C ILE A 139 17.59 -11.13 9.47
N SER A 140 16.33 -10.70 9.58
CA SER A 140 15.71 -10.35 10.87
C SER A 140 15.76 -11.52 11.84
N TRP A 141 15.44 -12.72 11.39
CA TRP A 141 15.54 -13.92 12.22
C TRP A 141 16.97 -14.21 12.68
N VAL A 142 17.94 -14.15 11.77
CA VAL A 142 19.36 -14.37 12.10
C VAL A 142 19.86 -13.33 13.10
N VAL A 143 19.62 -12.04 12.84
CA VAL A 143 20.06 -10.93 13.69
C VAL A 143 19.41 -11.02 15.07
N TYR A 144 18.10 -11.24 15.13
CA TYR A 144 17.37 -11.34 16.40
C TYR A 144 17.91 -12.45 17.30
N ASN A 145 18.20 -13.63 16.74
CA ASN A 145 18.76 -14.74 17.51
C ASN A 145 20.24 -14.56 17.85
N ARG A 146 21.04 -13.93 16.98
CA ARG A 146 22.46 -13.68 17.27
C ARG A 146 22.68 -12.66 18.39
N LEU A 147 21.76 -11.73 18.57
CA LEU A 147 21.80 -10.73 19.64
C LEU A 147 21.29 -11.25 20.98
N GLU A 148 20.92 -12.52 21.06
CA GLU A 148 20.53 -13.17 22.30
C GLU A 148 21.77 -13.61 23.10
N GLY A 149 21.94 -13.06 24.30
CA GLY A 149 23.03 -13.44 25.20
C GLY A 149 24.39 -12.82 24.88
N VAL A 150 24.49 -11.90 23.92
CA VAL A 150 25.69 -11.10 23.71
C VAL A 150 25.75 -10.02 24.79
N GLU A 151 26.73 -10.13 25.70
CA GLU A 151 27.15 -9.00 26.53
C GLU A 151 27.81 -7.97 25.62
N GLU A 152 27.06 -6.91 25.31
CA GLU A 152 27.57 -5.85 24.45
C GLU A 152 28.38 -4.83 25.25
N GLU A 153 29.47 -4.37 24.64
CA GLU A 153 30.08 -3.09 24.98
C GLU A 153 28.98 -2.02 24.95
N ASP A 154 28.87 -1.24 26.04
CA ASP A 154 27.98 -0.08 26.11
C ASP A 154 28.42 0.86 24.98
N LEU A 155 27.75 0.80 23.83
CA LEU A 155 27.82 1.84 22.81
C LEU A 155 27.31 3.08 23.52
N GLY A 156 28.26 3.80 24.11
CA GLY A 156 28.06 4.96 24.95
C GLY A 156 27.58 6.13 24.12
N LEU A 157 26.42 5.97 23.48
CA LEU A 157 25.67 7.05 22.89
C LEU A 157 25.36 8.02 24.02
N GLU A 158 25.98 9.18 23.95
CA GLU A 158 25.86 10.20 24.96
C GLU A 158 24.38 10.57 25.11
N ARG A 159 23.95 10.89 26.34
CA ARG A 159 22.54 11.25 26.61
C ARG A 159 22.04 12.36 25.68
N LYS A 160 22.94 13.26 25.28
CA LYS A 160 22.69 14.34 24.33
C LYS A 160 22.40 13.81 22.91
N GLN A 161 23.14 12.82 22.43
CA GLN A 161 22.90 12.19 21.12
C GLN A 161 21.55 11.47 21.08
N LYS A 162 21.20 10.71 22.14
CA LYS A 162 19.89 10.05 22.25
C LYS A 162 18.74 11.06 22.25
N LEU A 163 18.91 12.18 22.97
CA LEU A 163 17.91 13.24 23.04
C LEU A 163 17.75 13.97 21.70
N ILE A 164 18.86 14.32 21.03
CA ILE A 164 18.82 14.95 19.70
C ILE A 164 18.17 14.01 18.68
N ALA A 165 18.57 12.73 18.64
CA ALA A 165 17.98 11.75 17.73
C ALA A 165 16.46 11.59 17.96
N GLY A 166 16.03 11.57 19.23
CA GLY A 166 14.61 11.55 19.60
C GLY A 166 13.86 12.80 19.11
N ILE A 167 14.43 13.99 19.31
CA ILE A 167 13.82 15.26 18.84
C ILE A 167 13.72 15.28 17.31
N VAL A 168 14.79 14.93 16.61
CA VAL A 168 14.81 14.90 15.14
C VAL A 168 13.78 13.90 14.61
N SER A 169 13.70 12.70 15.20
CA SER A 169 12.71 11.70 14.81
C SER A 169 11.28 12.20 15.01
N LEU A 170 10.99 12.79 16.17
CA LEU A 170 9.68 13.34 16.47
C LEU A 170 9.31 14.48 15.53
N PHE A 171 10.25 15.38 15.24
CA PHE A 171 10.06 16.49 14.33
C PHE A 171 9.76 16.00 12.90
N LEU A 172 10.50 15.00 12.41
CA LEU A 172 10.24 14.38 11.12
C LEU A 172 8.84 13.75 11.08
N ILE A 173 8.45 13.01 12.12
CA ILE A 173 7.11 12.40 12.22
C ILE A 173 6.02 13.48 12.16
N ILE A 174 6.17 14.57 12.92
CA ILE A 174 5.19 15.66 12.95
C ILE A 174 5.09 16.33 11.57
N ILE A 175 6.21 16.73 10.96
CA ILE A 175 6.20 17.41 9.65
C ILE A 175 5.59 16.53 8.58
N THR A 176 6.02 15.27 8.50
CA THR A 176 5.49 14.34 7.51
C THR A 176 4.00 14.09 7.71
N SER A 177 3.55 13.92 8.96
CA SER A 177 2.13 13.79 9.29
C SER A 177 1.34 15.03 8.87
N VAL A 178 1.77 16.23 9.28
CA VAL A 178 1.11 17.49 8.91
C VAL A 178 1.06 17.65 7.39
N SER A 179 2.14 17.34 6.68
CA SER A 179 2.18 17.42 5.21
C SER A 179 1.21 16.44 4.55
N VAL A 180 1.07 15.22 5.07
CA VAL A 180 0.11 14.23 4.55
C VAL A 180 -1.33 14.67 4.80
N PHE A 181 -1.62 15.16 6.00
CA PHE A 181 -2.96 15.65 6.36
C PHE A 181 -3.35 16.89 5.54
N ASP A 182 -2.47 17.89 5.47
CA ASP A 182 -2.68 19.11 4.68
C ASP A 182 -2.90 18.79 3.20
N TYR A 183 -2.08 17.90 2.63
CA TYR A 183 -2.28 17.45 1.25
C TYR A 183 -3.64 16.77 1.07
N ASN A 184 -4.02 15.88 1.99
CA ASN A 184 -5.25 15.12 1.86
C ASN A 184 -6.49 16.03 2.03
N GLU A 185 -6.52 16.94 3.01
CA GLU A 185 -7.62 17.89 3.18
C GLU A 185 -7.80 18.79 1.96
N ASN A 186 -6.71 19.33 1.41
CA ASN A 186 -6.78 20.29 0.31
C ASN A 186 -6.99 19.62 -1.06
N PHE A 187 -6.51 18.39 -1.26
CA PHE A 187 -6.45 17.78 -2.60
C PHE A 187 -7.21 16.46 -2.76
N PHE A 188 -7.83 15.90 -1.72
CA PHE A 188 -8.62 14.67 -1.85
C PHE A 188 -9.80 14.81 -2.82
N HIS A 189 -10.40 16.01 -2.91
CA HIS A 189 -11.47 16.31 -3.87
C HIS A 189 -11.08 16.00 -5.32
N ARG A 190 -9.79 16.09 -5.70
CA ARG A 190 -9.31 15.80 -7.07
C ARG A 190 -9.53 14.34 -7.48
N ARG A 191 -9.82 13.43 -6.55
CA ARG A 191 -10.18 12.02 -6.82
C ARG A 191 -11.67 11.78 -7.00
N ILE A 192 -12.51 12.77 -6.72
CA ILE A 192 -13.97 12.62 -6.67
C ILE A 192 -14.66 13.66 -7.54
N SER A 193 -14.09 14.86 -7.70
CA SER A 193 -14.70 15.94 -8.46
C SER A 193 -14.73 15.63 -9.95
N ALA A 194 -15.81 16.06 -10.60
CA ALA A 194 -15.90 16.10 -12.05
C ALA A 194 -14.79 16.98 -12.63
N LEU A 195 -14.30 16.62 -13.81
CA LEU A 195 -13.32 17.38 -14.57
C LEU A 195 -14.02 18.26 -15.60
N GLU A 196 -13.40 19.40 -15.91
CA GLU A 196 -13.85 20.24 -17.01
C GLU A 196 -13.58 19.58 -18.37
N THR A 197 -14.48 19.80 -19.31
CA THR A 197 -14.33 19.35 -20.70
C THR A 197 -13.81 20.48 -21.57
N GLU A 198 -12.76 20.22 -22.34
CA GLU A 198 -12.19 21.17 -23.29
C GLU A 198 -12.70 20.85 -24.70
N MET A 199 -13.35 21.80 -25.39
CA MET A 199 -13.74 21.62 -26.78
C MET A 199 -12.50 21.73 -27.67
N VAL A 200 -12.20 20.67 -28.42
CA VAL A 200 -10.98 20.55 -29.23
C VAL A 200 -11.25 20.41 -30.73
N GLY A 201 -12.53 20.30 -31.11
CA GLY A 201 -13.00 20.27 -32.49
C GLY A 201 -14.52 20.35 -32.55
N GLU A 202 -15.06 20.39 -33.76
CA GLU A 202 -16.52 20.36 -33.96
C GLU A 202 -17.09 19.05 -33.38
N ASN A 203 -18.04 19.18 -32.46
CA ASN A 203 -18.64 18.07 -31.71
C ASN A 203 -17.65 17.13 -31.01
N LEU A 204 -16.42 17.61 -30.74
CA LEU A 204 -15.35 16.84 -30.13
C LEU A 204 -14.82 17.53 -28.87
N TYR A 205 -14.94 16.82 -27.75
CA TYR A 205 -14.53 17.29 -26.44
C TYR A 205 -13.47 16.39 -25.85
N LYS A 206 -12.57 16.98 -25.08
CA LYS A 206 -11.43 16.30 -24.45
C LYS A 206 -11.51 16.44 -22.95
N ILE A 207 -11.24 15.35 -22.24
CA ILE A 207 -11.07 15.32 -20.79
C ILE A 207 -9.67 14.76 -20.49
N SER A 208 -8.88 15.53 -19.75
CA SER A 208 -7.56 15.12 -19.29
C SER A 208 -7.65 14.61 -17.86
N PHE A 209 -7.50 13.30 -17.65
CA PHE A 209 -7.55 12.75 -16.30
C PHE A 209 -6.35 13.20 -15.48
N PRO A 210 -6.50 13.44 -14.17
CA PRO A 210 -5.36 13.46 -13.27
C PRO A 210 -4.87 12.02 -13.03
N PHE A 211 -3.60 11.85 -12.69
CA PHE A 211 -3.00 10.54 -12.35
C PHE A 211 -3.79 9.76 -11.26
N LEU A 212 -4.52 10.48 -10.41
CA LEU A 212 -5.28 9.93 -9.29
C LEU A 212 -6.79 9.78 -9.55
N GLY A 213 -7.26 10.11 -10.76
CA GLY A 213 -8.68 10.06 -11.12
C GLY A 213 -9.14 8.64 -11.46
N GLY A 214 -10.11 8.11 -10.70
CA GLY A 214 -10.71 6.80 -10.92
C GLY A 214 -12.03 6.83 -11.70
N SER A 215 -12.76 5.71 -11.71
CA SER A 215 -14.09 5.59 -12.36
C SER A 215 -15.09 6.63 -11.85
N THR A 216 -15.06 6.97 -10.56
CA THR A 216 -15.94 7.98 -9.98
C THR A 216 -15.74 9.36 -10.62
N VAL A 217 -14.50 9.74 -10.92
CA VAL A 217 -14.18 11.00 -11.62
C VAL A 217 -14.73 10.93 -13.04
N PHE A 218 -14.60 9.79 -13.71
CA PHE A 218 -15.13 9.56 -15.06
C PHE A 218 -16.64 9.72 -15.13
N GLU A 219 -17.36 9.00 -14.28
CA GLU A 219 -18.82 9.04 -14.24
C GLU A 219 -19.34 10.45 -13.93
N LYS A 220 -18.75 11.13 -12.94
CA LYS A 220 -19.12 12.49 -12.59
C LYS A 220 -18.78 13.51 -13.68
N SER A 221 -17.67 13.34 -14.40
CA SER A 221 -17.31 14.20 -15.52
C SER A 221 -18.27 14.02 -16.69
N LEU A 222 -18.68 12.78 -17.00
CA LEU A 222 -19.70 12.51 -18.02
C LEU A 222 -21.08 13.05 -17.62
N PHE A 223 -21.45 12.95 -16.35
CA PHE A 223 -22.70 13.51 -15.85
C PHE A 223 -22.71 15.03 -16.01
N LYS A 224 -21.66 15.71 -15.52
CA LYS A 224 -21.48 17.15 -15.68
C LYS A 224 -21.53 17.59 -17.14
N PHE A 225 -20.83 16.88 -18.03
CA PHE A 225 -20.85 17.16 -19.47
C PHE A 225 -22.27 17.12 -20.06
N LYS A 226 -23.09 16.14 -19.67
CA LYS A 226 -24.48 16.02 -20.13
C LYS A 226 -25.39 17.12 -19.59
N GLU A 227 -25.16 17.58 -18.37
CA GLU A 227 -25.90 18.71 -17.79
C GLU A 227 -25.56 20.03 -18.50
N GLU A 228 -24.27 20.24 -18.79
CA GLU A 228 -23.81 21.46 -19.47
C GLU A 228 -24.15 21.48 -20.97
N ASN A 229 -24.35 20.31 -21.58
CA ASN A 229 -24.65 20.16 -23.01
C ASN A 229 -25.95 19.37 -23.24
N PRO A 230 -27.12 19.89 -22.81
CA PRO A 230 -28.38 19.15 -22.87
C PRO A 230 -28.84 18.84 -24.30
N ASN A 231 -28.41 19.62 -25.28
CA ASN A 231 -28.76 19.48 -26.69
C ASN A 231 -27.85 18.51 -27.45
N LEU A 232 -26.78 18.01 -26.82
CA LEU A 232 -25.84 17.09 -27.45
C LEU A 232 -26.08 15.65 -26.98
N ARG A 233 -25.93 14.70 -27.90
CA ARG A 233 -25.95 13.27 -27.63
C ARG A 233 -24.53 12.73 -27.78
N ILE A 234 -24.07 11.97 -26.78
CA ILE A 234 -22.79 11.26 -26.86
C ILE A 234 -22.96 10.06 -27.79
N ILE A 235 -22.18 10.02 -28.86
CA ILE A 235 -22.15 8.92 -29.83
C ILE A 235 -20.96 8.00 -29.62
N GLN A 236 -19.82 8.53 -29.17
CA GLN A 236 -18.62 7.73 -28.98
C GLN A 236 -17.74 8.29 -27.86
N LEU A 237 -17.12 7.37 -27.10
CA LEU A 237 -16.05 7.65 -26.15
C LEU A 237 -14.82 6.86 -26.59
N TYR A 238 -13.68 7.52 -26.76
CA TYR A 238 -12.43 6.82 -27.09
C TYR A 238 -11.21 7.44 -26.42
N THR A 239 -10.18 6.62 -26.22
CA THR A 239 -8.84 7.05 -25.80
C THR A 239 -7.89 6.90 -26.98
N VAL A 240 -6.88 7.77 -27.05
CA VAL A 240 -5.89 7.72 -28.12
C VAL A 240 -4.88 6.58 -27.85
N PRO A 241 -4.47 5.80 -28.87
CA PRO A 241 -3.45 4.78 -28.73
C PRO A 241 -2.13 5.31 -28.15
N ASN A 242 -1.42 4.45 -27.40
CA ASN A 242 -0.14 4.80 -26.75
C ASN A 242 0.90 5.42 -27.69
N SER A 243 0.91 5.03 -28.97
CA SER A 243 1.84 5.55 -29.99
C SER A 243 1.69 7.05 -30.28
N LEU A 244 0.54 7.64 -29.96
CA LEU A 244 0.25 9.07 -30.15
C LEU A 244 0.31 9.87 -28.83
N ARG A 245 0.48 9.21 -27.67
CA ARG A 245 0.77 9.84 -26.36
C ARG A 245 2.24 10.26 -26.24
N LEU A 246 2.80 10.83 -27.31
CA LEU A 246 4.20 11.28 -27.37
C LEU A 246 4.51 12.26 -26.22
N LYS A 247 5.12 11.75 -25.14
CA LYS A 247 5.89 12.46 -24.09
C LYS A 247 5.22 13.66 -23.39
N LYS A 248 3.90 13.87 -23.51
CA LYS A 248 3.23 15.05 -22.93
C LYS A 248 2.16 14.76 -21.87
N ALA A 249 1.73 13.51 -21.68
CA ALA A 249 0.77 13.19 -20.63
C ALA A 249 0.94 11.75 -20.13
N ASP A 250 1.49 11.60 -18.92
CA ASP A 250 1.46 10.35 -18.16
C ASP A 250 0.04 10.00 -17.69
N SER A 251 -0.91 10.91 -17.87
CA SER A 251 -2.31 10.70 -17.55
C SER A 251 -3.18 10.32 -18.76
N LEU A 252 -4.28 9.62 -18.46
CA LEU A 252 -5.25 9.12 -19.42
C LEU A 252 -6.04 10.29 -20.04
N ILE A 253 -6.27 10.28 -21.35
CA ILE A 253 -7.03 11.32 -22.05
C ILE A 253 -8.18 10.63 -22.80
N PHE A 254 -9.40 11.10 -22.56
CA PHE A 254 -10.57 10.62 -23.28
C PHE A 254 -11.19 11.72 -24.12
N TYR A 255 -11.73 11.30 -25.26
CA TYR A 255 -12.47 12.14 -26.17
C TYR A 255 -13.93 11.74 -26.16
N ILE A 256 -14.81 12.73 -26.09
CA ILE A 256 -16.25 12.60 -26.22
C ILE A 256 -16.64 13.15 -27.59
N VAL A 257 -17.17 12.27 -28.44
CA VAL A 257 -17.75 12.65 -29.73
C VAL A 257 -19.25 12.77 -29.55
N THR A 258 -19.80 13.85 -30.09
CA THR A 258 -21.21 14.20 -29.94
C THR A 258 -21.91 14.44 -31.27
N GLU A 259 -23.24 14.48 -31.22
CA GLU A 259 -24.11 14.96 -32.30
C GLU A 259 -25.24 15.80 -31.67
N GLU A 260 -25.89 16.67 -32.45
CA GLU A 260 -27.09 17.36 -31.98
C GLU A 260 -28.25 16.37 -31.81
N LYS A 261 -29.00 16.53 -30.72
CA LYS A 261 -30.25 15.79 -30.53
C LYS A 261 -31.28 16.33 -31.52
N SER A 262 -31.78 15.43 -32.38
CA SER A 262 -32.93 15.67 -33.22
C SER A 262 -34.25 15.73 -32.45
#